data_AF-A0A858RRA5-F1
#
_entry.id   AF-A0A858RRA5-F1
#
_cell.length_a   1.000
_cell.length_b   1.000
_cell.length_c   1.000
_cell.angle_alpha   90.00
_cell.angle_beta   90.00
_cell.angle_gamma   90.00
#
_symmetry.space_group_name_H-M   'P 1'
#
loop_
_entity.id
_entity.type
_entity.pdbx_description
1 polymer ?
#
loop_
_entity_poly.entity_id
_entity_poly.type
_entity_poly.pdbx_seq_one_letter_code
_entity_poly.pdbx_strand_id
1 'polypeptide(L)'
;MKSGGPKRPSAGRRIRSRSGVGNGHGCGREKSRSWTGPSCIPTEGSFFSTPSDNAKNPRFYEDIPFTCKDCGKQEVWTAGQQKWWHEQMGGDVETTAVRCRNCRAKERARKAEVNRVREEGLERKRREQGKG
;
A
#
# COMPACT_ATOMS: atom_id res chain seq x y z
N MET A 1 -10.07 -37.37 -64.28
CA MET A 1 -10.72 -38.08 -63.15
C MET A 1 -11.22 -37.03 -62.17
N LYS A 2 -12.50 -37.10 -61.81
CA LYS A 2 -13.18 -36.11 -60.95
C LYS A 2 -12.93 -36.46 -59.48
N SER A 3 -12.32 -35.55 -58.74
CA SER A 3 -12.22 -35.57 -57.27
C SER A 3 -12.15 -34.09 -56.86
N GLY A 4 -13.20 -33.46 -56.34
CA GLY A 4 -13.92 -33.84 -55.14
C GLY A 4 -13.48 -32.93 -53.99
N GLY A 5 -13.56 -31.60 -54.19
CA GLY A 5 -13.19 -30.61 -53.17
C GLY A 5 -14.35 -30.38 -52.18
N PRO A 6 -14.11 -30.36 -50.86
CA PRO A 6 -15.17 -30.18 -49.89
C PRO A 6 -15.69 -28.73 -49.86
N LYS A 7 -17.01 -28.60 -49.82
CA LYS A 7 -17.75 -27.33 -49.75
C LYS A 7 -17.56 -26.63 -48.40
N ARG A 8 -17.31 -25.32 -48.44
CA ARG A 8 -17.31 -24.43 -47.27
C ARG A 8 -18.72 -24.32 -46.68
N PRO A 9 -18.95 -24.58 -45.37
CA PRO A 9 -20.17 -24.14 -44.71
C PRO A 9 -20.08 -22.67 -44.28
N SER A 10 -21.17 -21.96 -44.54
CA SER A 10 -21.40 -20.55 -44.26
C SER A 10 -21.77 -20.26 -42.80
N ALA A 11 -21.16 -19.19 -42.27
CA ALA A 11 -21.59 -18.28 -41.21
C ALA A 11 -22.44 -18.84 -40.04
N GLY A 12 -21.75 -19.18 -38.94
CA GLY A 12 -22.34 -19.21 -37.60
C GLY A 12 -21.75 -18.08 -36.74
N ARG A 13 -22.54 -17.04 -36.48
CA ARG A 13 -22.21 -15.97 -35.52
C ARG A 13 -22.19 -16.57 -34.11
N ARG A 14 -21.01 -16.75 -33.50
CA ARG A 14 -20.87 -16.97 -32.05
C ARG A 14 -19.90 -15.96 -31.46
N ILE A 15 -20.53 -14.94 -30.88
CA ILE A 15 -20.17 -14.17 -29.67
C ILE A 15 -18.75 -14.46 -29.16
N ARG A 16 -17.86 -13.46 -29.23
CA ARG A 16 -16.60 -13.45 -28.46
C ARG A 16 -16.96 -13.59 -26.99
N SER A 17 -16.75 -14.77 -26.42
CA SER A 17 -16.65 -14.97 -24.98
C SER A 17 -15.41 -14.23 -24.50
N ARG A 18 -15.63 -12.97 -24.10
CA ARG A 18 -14.70 -12.14 -23.34
C ARG A 18 -14.58 -12.74 -21.95
N SER A 19 -13.85 -13.85 -21.83
CA SER A 19 -13.36 -14.34 -20.53
C SER A 19 -12.04 -13.63 -20.24
N GLY A 20 -12.13 -12.32 -20.07
CA GLY A 20 -11.10 -11.60 -19.34
C GLY A 20 -11.29 -11.96 -17.87
N VAL A 21 -10.48 -12.88 -17.37
CA VAL A 21 -10.13 -12.94 -15.94
C VAL A 21 -9.37 -11.64 -15.63
N GLY A 22 -10.13 -10.56 -15.50
CA GLY A 22 -9.67 -9.37 -14.81
C GLY A 22 -9.55 -9.76 -13.35
N ASN A 23 -8.32 -9.89 -12.88
CA ASN A 23 -8.00 -10.01 -11.46
C ASN A 23 -8.40 -8.67 -10.81
N GLY A 24 -9.69 -8.54 -10.49
CA GLY A 24 -10.35 -7.31 -10.08
C GLY A 24 -9.91 -6.86 -8.70
N HIS A 25 -8.71 -6.28 -8.61
CA HIS A 25 -8.26 -5.46 -7.49
C HIS A 25 -8.73 -4.02 -7.71
N GLY A 26 -10.05 -3.84 -7.77
CA GLY A 26 -10.67 -2.52 -7.95
C GLY A 26 -11.91 -2.42 -7.11
N CYS A 27 -12.02 -1.33 -6.34
CA CYS A 27 -13.20 -0.98 -5.56
C CYS A 27 -14.39 -0.75 -6.51
N GLY A 28 -15.14 -1.82 -6.78
CA GLY A 28 -16.36 -1.78 -7.58
C GLY A 28 -17.46 -1.02 -6.84
N ARG A 29 -17.94 0.06 -7.44
CA ARG A 29 -19.16 0.78 -7.03
C ARG A 29 -20.39 -0.11 -7.29
N GLU A 30 -20.67 -1.05 -6.41
CA GLU A 30 -21.90 -1.85 -6.45
C GLU A 30 -22.95 -1.28 -5.48
N LYS A 31 -24.17 -1.10 -6.00
CA LYS A 31 -25.28 -0.37 -5.40
C LYS A 31 -25.96 -1.17 -4.28
N SER A 32 -25.24 -1.56 -3.24
CA SER A 32 -25.84 -2.07 -2.01
C SER A 32 -24.87 -1.91 -0.86
N ARG A 33 -25.31 -1.15 0.14
CA ARG A 33 -24.58 -0.79 1.36
C ARG A 33 -24.00 -2.00 2.08
N SER A 34 -22.72 -2.25 1.88
CA SER A 34 -21.79 -2.63 2.95
C SER A 34 -20.37 -2.39 2.46
N TRP A 35 -19.83 -1.24 2.81
CA TRP A 35 -18.40 -0.89 2.68
C TRP A 35 -17.60 -1.63 3.74
N THR A 36 -17.74 -2.95 3.81
CA THR A 36 -17.12 -3.80 4.83
C THR A 36 -16.51 -5.03 4.16
N GLY A 37 -15.60 -4.77 3.23
CA GLY A 37 -14.58 -5.75 2.88
C GLY A 37 -13.36 -5.56 3.79
N PRO A 38 -12.60 -6.60 4.14
CA PRO A 38 -11.41 -6.48 5.00
C PRO A 38 -10.29 -5.60 4.43
N SER A 39 -10.39 -5.17 3.17
CA SER A 39 -9.39 -4.33 2.47
C SER A 39 -9.68 -2.83 2.51
N CYS A 40 -10.85 -2.39 2.99
CA CYS A 40 -11.21 -0.98 3.07
C CYS A 40 -11.36 -0.56 4.54
N ILE A 41 -10.35 0.17 5.06
CA ILE A 41 -10.41 0.71 6.42
C ILE A 41 -10.83 2.18 6.33
N PRO A 42 -11.93 2.58 6.99
CA PRO A 42 -12.35 3.98 7.03
C PRO A 42 -11.37 4.80 7.86
N THR A 43 -11.22 6.07 7.51
CA THR A 43 -10.44 7.02 8.30
C THR A 43 -11.20 7.46 9.54
N GLU A 44 -10.53 7.52 10.69
CA GLU A 44 -11.16 7.97 11.94
C GLU A 44 -11.63 9.42 11.74
N GLY A 45 -12.94 9.65 11.86
CA GLY A 45 -13.58 10.95 11.64
C GLY A 45 -14.41 11.08 10.36
N SER A 46 -14.39 10.09 9.45
CA SER A 46 -15.16 10.16 8.20
C SER A 46 -16.68 9.97 8.35
N PHE A 47 -17.15 9.56 9.55
CA PHE A 47 -18.52 9.14 9.80
C PHE A 47 -19.45 10.27 10.26
N PHE A 48 -18.94 11.32 10.92
CA PHE A 48 -19.77 12.39 11.49
C PHE A 48 -19.46 13.80 10.98
N SER A 49 -18.37 13.99 10.22
CA SER A 49 -18.00 15.30 9.70
C SER A 49 -18.41 15.48 8.24
N THR A 50 -19.01 16.63 7.92
CA THR A 50 -19.09 17.11 6.54
C THR A 50 -17.67 17.19 5.98
N PRO A 51 -17.40 16.72 4.76
CA PRO A 51 -16.10 16.94 4.14
C PRO A 51 -15.92 18.45 3.99
N SER A 52 -15.18 19.06 4.90
CA SER A 52 -14.58 20.36 4.63
C SER A 52 -13.60 20.15 3.48
N ASP A 53 -13.57 21.07 2.52
CA ASP A 53 -12.64 21.04 1.37
C ASP A 53 -11.16 21.00 1.79
N ASN A 54 -10.86 21.17 3.09
CA ASN A 54 -9.54 21.08 3.72
C ASN A 54 -9.27 19.75 4.45
N ALA A 55 -10.07 18.70 4.25
CA ALA A 55 -9.80 17.38 4.81
C ALA A 55 -8.51 16.81 4.19
N LYS A 56 -7.38 16.98 4.90
CA LYS A 56 -6.08 16.48 4.47
C LYS A 56 -6.02 14.96 4.35
N ASN A 57 -6.99 14.23 4.92
CA ASN A 57 -6.96 12.78 4.99
C ASN A 57 -7.95 12.13 4.00
N PRO A 58 -7.58 11.02 3.32
CA PRO A 58 -8.51 10.28 2.45
C PRO A 58 -9.72 9.79 3.26
N ARG A 59 -10.83 9.44 2.59
CA ARG A 59 -12.01 8.86 3.28
C ARG A 59 -11.84 7.37 3.60
N PHE A 60 -11.01 6.67 2.82
CA PHE A 60 -10.73 5.25 2.96
C PHE A 60 -9.27 4.98 2.62
N TYR A 61 -8.67 4.01 3.32
CA TYR A 61 -7.39 3.43 2.93
C TYR A 61 -7.61 2.13 2.18
N GLU A 62 -6.77 1.89 1.17
CA GLU A 62 -6.81 0.71 0.31
C GLU A 62 -5.44 0.05 0.25
N ASP A 63 -5.37 -1.26 0.08
CA ASP A 63 -4.08 -1.97 -0.02
C ASP A 63 -3.31 -1.60 -1.30
N ILE A 64 -2.15 -0.95 -1.15
CA ILE A 64 -1.35 -0.46 -2.28
C ILE A 64 -0.10 -1.34 -2.48
N PRO A 65 0.03 -2.09 -3.58
CA PRO A 65 1.26 -2.82 -3.88
C PRO A 65 2.38 -1.83 -4.24
N PHE A 66 3.58 -2.05 -3.68
CA PHE A 66 4.76 -1.25 -3.97
C PHE A 66 6.01 -2.12 -4.09
N THR A 67 7.01 -1.61 -4.79
CA THR A 67 8.31 -2.28 -4.92
C THR A 67 9.31 -1.62 -4.00
N CYS A 68 9.98 -2.41 -3.15
CA CYS A 68 10.98 -1.90 -2.23
C CYS A 68 12.19 -1.32 -2.98
N LYS A 69 12.57 -0.07 -2.68
CA LYS A 69 13.73 0.58 -3.31
C LYS A 69 15.08 -0.12 -3.02
N ASP A 70 15.26 -0.70 -1.83
CA ASP A 70 16.55 -1.28 -1.45
C ASP A 70 16.72 -2.74 -1.93
N CYS A 71 15.68 -3.57 -1.85
CA CYS A 71 15.78 -5.00 -2.18
C CYS A 71 14.98 -5.43 -3.41
N GLY A 72 14.18 -4.55 -4.01
CA GLY A 72 13.34 -4.86 -5.18
C GLY A 72 12.16 -5.79 -4.91
N LYS A 73 11.91 -6.21 -3.67
CA LYS A 73 10.78 -7.09 -3.33
C LYS A 73 9.46 -6.32 -3.45
N GLN A 74 8.46 -6.96 -4.06
CA GLN A 74 7.07 -6.49 -4.05
C GLN A 74 6.43 -6.77 -2.68
N GLU A 75 5.85 -5.74 -2.07
CA GLU A 75 5.11 -5.83 -0.81
C GLU A 75 3.85 -4.96 -0.91
N VAL A 76 2.87 -5.22 -0.05
CA VAL A 76 1.61 -4.48 0.00
C VAL A 76 1.66 -3.52 1.18
N TRP A 77 1.44 -2.23 0.91
CA TRP A 77 1.21 -1.23 1.92
C TRP A 77 -0.25 -1.30 2.34
N THR A 78 -0.50 -1.96 3.47
CA THR A 78 -1.87 -2.28 3.85
C THR A 78 -2.64 -1.06 4.32
N ALA A 79 -3.96 -1.09 4.18
CA ALA A 79 -4.85 -0.05 4.69
C ALA A 79 -4.61 0.24 6.18
N GLY A 80 -4.31 -0.79 6.98
CA GLY A 80 -3.99 -0.64 8.41
C GLY A 80 -2.66 0.07 8.67
N GLN A 81 -1.66 -0.17 7.81
CA GLN A 81 -0.37 0.53 7.90
C GLN A 81 -0.50 2.00 7.49
N GLN A 82 -1.37 2.31 6.52
CA GLN A 82 -1.68 3.68 6.13
C GLN A 82 -2.38 4.42 7.26
N LYS A 83 -3.42 3.83 7.85
CA LYS A 83 -4.12 4.40 9.01
C LYS A 83 -3.17 4.77 10.13
N TRP A 84 -2.32 3.82 10.55
CA TRP A 84 -1.34 4.08 11.60
C TRP A 84 -0.35 5.19 11.22
N TRP A 85 0.12 5.26 9.97
CA TRP A 85 1.06 6.29 9.55
C TRP A 85 0.45 7.70 9.55
N HIS A 86 -0.73 7.87 8.96
CA HIS A 86 -1.35 9.20 8.85
C HIS A 86 -1.98 9.65 10.17
N GLU A 87 -2.65 8.76 10.90
CA GLU A 87 -3.39 9.14 12.10
C GLU A 87 -2.53 9.07 13.37
N GLN A 88 -1.71 8.03 13.52
CA GLN A 88 -0.94 7.84 14.76
C GLN A 88 0.41 8.55 14.73
N MET A 89 1.09 8.55 13.58
CA MET A 89 2.39 9.20 13.40
C MET A 89 2.30 10.62 12.83
N GLY A 90 1.12 11.04 12.36
CA GLY A 90 0.91 12.36 11.75
C GLY A 90 1.67 12.56 10.44
N GLY A 91 1.95 11.48 9.71
CA GLY A 91 2.66 11.54 8.43
C GLY A 91 1.78 12.15 7.33
N ASP A 92 2.43 12.87 6.40
CA ASP A 92 1.74 13.46 5.25
C ASP A 92 1.03 12.38 4.42
N VAL A 93 -0.17 12.67 3.93
CA VAL A 93 -0.97 11.82 3.04
C VAL A 93 -0.28 11.52 1.71
N GLU A 94 0.59 12.40 1.24
CA GLU A 94 1.39 12.15 0.04
C GLU A 94 2.52 11.12 0.28
N THR A 95 2.81 10.80 1.54
CA THR A 95 3.87 9.84 1.87
C THR A 95 3.42 8.42 1.58
N THR A 96 4.17 7.69 0.76
CA THR A 96 3.92 6.27 0.46
C THR A 96 4.97 5.33 1.06
N ALA A 97 4.64 4.05 1.15
CA ALA A 97 5.63 3.04 1.52
C ALA A 97 6.66 2.82 0.41
N VAL A 98 7.93 3.16 0.69
CA VAL A 98 9.05 2.97 -0.26
C VAL A 98 9.91 1.74 0.07
N ARG A 99 9.84 1.28 1.33
CA ARG A 99 10.67 0.17 1.85
C ARG A 99 9.82 -0.92 2.45
N CYS A 100 10.22 -2.17 2.19
CA CYS A 100 9.56 -3.31 2.78
C CYS A 100 9.87 -3.45 4.28
N ARG A 101 9.08 -4.25 5.00
CA ARG A 101 9.23 -4.50 6.43
C ARG A 101 10.64 -4.93 6.82
N ASN A 102 11.26 -5.81 6.03
CA ASN A 102 12.61 -6.30 6.29
C ASN A 102 13.67 -5.18 6.14
N CYS A 103 13.57 -4.38 5.08
CA CYS A 103 14.49 -3.25 4.88
C CYS A 103 14.30 -2.15 5.94
N ARG A 104 13.06 -1.90 6.38
CA ARG A 104 12.80 -1.02 7.53
C ARG A 104 13.42 -1.56 8.82
N ALA A 105 13.33 -2.88 9.08
CA ALA A 105 13.93 -3.49 10.26
C ALA A 105 15.46 -3.37 10.27
N LYS A 106 16.11 -3.62 9.12
CA LYS A 106 17.55 -3.41 8.95
C LYS A 106 17.96 -1.97 9.22
N GLU A 107 17.23 -1.00 8.67
CA GLU A 107 17.53 0.41 8.89
C GLU A 107 17.31 0.84 10.35
N ARG A 108 16.29 0.29 11.03
CA ARG A 108 16.09 0.51 12.47
C ARG A 108 17.26 -0.04 13.29
N ALA A 109 17.72 -1.25 12.99
CA ALA A 109 18.87 -1.86 13.67
C ALA A 109 20.14 -1.01 13.47
N ARG A 110 20.39 -0.54 12.25
CA ARG A 110 21.52 0.35 11.94
C ARG A 110 21.46 1.66 12.74
N LYS A 111 20.28 2.29 12.80
CA LYS A 111 20.09 3.53 13.58
C LYS A 111 20.22 3.31 15.08
N ALA A 112 19.73 2.18 15.59
CA ALA A 112 19.87 1.83 17.01
C ALA A 112 21.35 1.71 17.40
N GLU A 113 22.17 1.07 16.57
CA GLU A 113 23.61 0.96 16.79
C GLU A 113 24.29 2.33 16.84
N VAL A 114 24.00 3.19 15.85
CA VAL A 114 24.57 4.56 15.80
C VAL A 114 24.14 5.37 17.02
N ASN A 115 22.88 5.26 17.44
CA ASN A 115 22.40 5.96 18.62
C ASN A 115 23.09 5.47 19.90
N ARG A 116 23.31 4.15 20.04
CA ARG A 116 24.05 3.58 21.18
C ARG A 116 25.44 4.17 21.31
N VAL A 117 26.24 4.14 20.25
CA VAL A 117 27.61 4.69 20.25
C VAL A 117 27.59 6.20 20.54
N ARG A 118 26.60 6.92 19.99
CA ARG A 118 26.43 8.35 20.25
C ARG A 118 26.12 8.63 21.73
N GLU A 119 25.23 7.86 22.33
CA GLU A 119 24.86 7.98 23.74
C GLU A 119 26.07 7.72 24.65
N GLU A 120 26.81 6.64 24.42
CA GLU A 120 28.07 6.35 25.14
C GLU A 120 29.08 7.49 25.03
N GLY A 121 29.23 8.06 23.82
CA GLY A 121 30.09 9.22 23.59
C GLY A 121 29.65 10.48 24.36
N LEU A 122 28.34 10.74 24.40
CA LEU A 122 27.77 11.86 25.15
C LEU A 122 27.94 11.68 26.67
N GLU A 123 27.81 10.45 27.17
CA GLU A 123 28.06 10.14 28.58
C GLU A 123 29.51 10.35 28.97
N ARG A 124 30.46 9.90 28.15
CA ARG A 124 31.89 10.14 28.37
C ARG A 124 32.19 11.64 28.47
N LYS A 125 31.68 12.44 27.53
CA LYS A 125 31.85 13.90 27.54
C LYS A 125 31.25 14.54 28.79
N ARG A 126 30.06 14.10 29.24
CA ARG A 126 29.42 14.61 30.46
C ARG A 126 30.27 14.33 31.71
N ARG A 127 30.88 13.15 31.79
CA ARG A 127 31.79 12.77 32.90
C ARG A 127 33.07 13.61 32.92
N GLU A 128 33.58 13.98 31.74
CA GLU A 128 34.76 14.85 31.62
C GLU A 128 34.44 16.31 32.01
N GLN A 129 33.24 16.81 31.65
CA GLN A 129 32.81 18.17 31.97
C GLN A 129 32.54 18.42 33.46
N GLY A 130 32.15 17.39 34.22
CA GLY A 130 31.93 17.49 35.66
C GLY A 130 33.21 17.41 36.52
N LYS A 131 34.38 17.30 35.90
CA LYS A 131 35.69 17.27 36.58
C LYS A 131 36.39 18.64 36.64
N GLY A 132 35.72 19.72 36.23
CA GLY A 132 36.23 21.09 36.24
C GLY A 132 35.73 21.89 37.43
#